data_AF-A0ABD5DHR9-F1
#
_entry.id   AF-A0ABD5DHR9-F1
#
_cell.length_a   1.000
_cell.length_b   1.000
_cell.length_c   1.000
_cell.angle_alpha   90.00
_cell.angle_beta   90.00
_cell.angle_gamma   90.00
#
_symmetry.space_group_name_H-M   'P 1'
#
loop_
_entity.id
_entity.type
_entity.pdbx_description
1 polymer ?
#
loop_
_entity_poly.entity_id
_entity_poly.type
_entity_poly.pdbx_seq_one_letter_code
_entity_poly.pdbx_strand_id
1 'polypeptide(L)' 'MSATPRPHDLVWLNHASALEDIAEPWVAQQWRAALPVVVRRDVDDQARVPVGVRGMKREQRAAGWVQARNI' A
#
# COMPACT_ATOMS: atom_id res chain seq x y z
N MET A 1 15.28 15.40 -0.14
CA MET A 1 15.28 14.55 -1.35
C MET A 1 14.33 13.40 -1.08
N SER A 2 13.08 13.44 -1.54
CA SER A 2 12.21 12.26 -1.45
C SER A 2 12.59 11.32 -2.57
N ALA A 3 13.00 10.10 -2.23
CA ALA A 3 13.25 9.05 -3.21
C ALA A 3 11.91 8.64 -3.85
N THR A 4 11.88 8.50 -5.17
CA THR A 4 10.71 7.93 -5.87
C THR A 4 10.60 6.44 -5.50
N PRO A 5 9.47 5.98 -4.94
CA PRO A 5 9.29 4.57 -4.59
C PRO A 5 9.43 3.67 -5.83
N ARG A 6 10.20 2.60 -5.71
CA ARG A 6 10.44 1.63 -6.78
C ARG A 6 9.64 0.35 -6.53
N PRO A 7 9.31 -0.41 -7.57
CA PRO A 7 8.62 -1.67 -7.38
C PRO A 7 9.39 -2.63 -6.46
N HIS A 8 8.68 -3.22 -5.52
CA HIS A 8 9.13 -4.06 -4.40
C HIS A 8 9.77 -3.32 -3.22
N ASP A 9 9.82 -2.00 -3.24
CA ASP A 9 10.17 -1.23 -2.04
C ASP A 9 9.10 -1.45 -0.97
N LEU A 10 9.56 -1.54 0.28
CA LEU A 10 8.69 -1.47 1.44
C LEU A 10 8.54 0.00 1.83
N VAL A 11 7.29 0.45 1.92
CA VAL A 11 6.95 1.82 2.29
C VAL A 11 6.01 1.83 3.49
N TRP A 12 6.13 2.84 4.34
CA TRP A 12 5.29 3.05 5.51
C TRP A 12 4.35 4.21 5.21
N LEU A 13 3.11 4.08 5.65
CA LEU A 13 2.10 5.11 5.42
C LEU A 13 1.97 5.97 6.67
N ASN A 14 1.74 7.27 6.48
CA ASN A 14 1.55 8.21 7.59
C ASN A 14 0.31 7.88 8.45
N HIS A 15 -0.72 7.28 7.86
CA HIS A 15 -1.96 6.88 8.53
C HIS A 15 -2.65 5.75 7.77
N ALA A 16 -3.50 4.98 8.45
CA ALA A 16 -4.10 3.79 7.85
C ALA A 16 -5.12 4.12 6.74
N SER A 17 -5.80 5.26 6.85
CA SER A 17 -6.75 5.75 5.84
C SER A 17 -6.07 6.28 4.57
N ALA A 18 -4.74 6.25 4.47
CA ALA A 18 -4.02 6.58 3.24
C ALA A 18 -4.13 5.45 2.20
N LEU A 19 -4.51 4.24 2.62
CA LEU A 19 -4.83 3.14 1.71
C LEU A 19 -6.16 3.42 1.03
N GLU A 20 -6.10 3.54 -0.29
CA GLU A 20 -7.23 3.76 -1.18
C GLU A 20 -7.48 2.50 -2.02
N ASP A 21 -8.72 2.33 -2.48
CA ASP A 21 -9.12 1.31 -3.48
C ASP A 21 -8.70 -0.12 -3.12
N ILE A 22 -8.83 -0.49 -1.85
CA ILE A 22 -8.64 -1.85 -1.33
C ILE A 22 -9.98 -2.58 -1.34
N ALA A 23 -10.05 -3.73 -2.01
CA ALA A 23 -11.27 -4.54 -2.08
C ALA A 23 -11.44 -5.47 -0.88
N GLU A 24 -10.34 -5.88 -0.25
CA GLU A 24 -10.37 -6.95 0.75
C GLU A 24 -10.68 -6.44 2.17
N PRO A 25 -11.82 -6.84 2.78
CA PRO A 25 -12.25 -6.31 4.08
C PRO A 25 -11.35 -6.67 5.26
N TRP A 26 -10.52 -7.72 5.13
CA TRP A 26 -9.59 -8.12 6.19
C TRP A 26 -8.49 -7.09 6.42
N VAL A 27 -8.19 -6.25 5.42
CA VAL A 27 -7.15 -5.22 5.51
C VAL A 27 -7.48 -4.24 6.63
N ALA A 28 -8.72 -3.76 6.69
CA ALA A 28 -9.18 -2.84 7.72
C ALA A 28 -9.13 -3.44 9.14
N GLN A 29 -9.19 -4.76 9.26
CA GLN A 29 -9.18 -5.46 10.55
C GLN A 29 -7.77 -5.84 11.02
N GLN A 30 -6.84 -6.05 10.08
CA GLN A 30 -5.56 -6.69 10.37
C GLN A 30 -4.35 -5.79 10.12
N TRP A 31 -4.44 -4.89 9.14
CA TRP A 31 -3.33 -4.01 8.79
C TRP A 31 -3.42 -2.67 9.53
N ARG A 32 -2.26 -2.08 9.82
CA ARG A 32 -2.11 -0.78 10.50
C ARG A 32 -0.87 -0.08 9.98
N ALA A 33 -0.83 1.26 10.07
CA ALA A 33 0.25 2.10 9.54
C ALA A 33 1.68 1.74 10.02
N ALA A 34 1.81 1.04 11.16
CA ALA A 34 3.10 0.53 11.63
C ALA A 34 3.67 -0.63 10.78
N LEU A 35 2.84 -1.28 9.97
CA LEU A 35 3.24 -2.35 9.06
C LEU A 35 3.48 -1.78 7.66
N PRO A 36 4.55 -2.20 6.97
CA PRO A 36 4.82 -1.71 5.62
C PRO A 36 3.81 -2.25 4.62
N VAL A 37 3.75 -1.58 3.47
CA VAL A 37 3.15 -2.08 2.24
C VAL A 37 4.23 -2.21 1.17
N VAL A 38 4.01 -3.08 0.19
CA VAL A 38 4.97 -3.34 -0.89
C VAL A 38 4.56 -2.54 -2.12
N VAL A 39 5.45 -1.74 -2.70
CA VAL A 39 5.18 -1.07 -3.98
C VAL A 39 5.04 -2.13 -5.08
N ARG A 40 3.94 -2.11 -5.81
CA ARG A 40 3.65 -3.04 -6.91
C ARG A 40 4.18 -2.48 -8.23
N ARG A 41 4.23 -3.34 -9.26
CA ARG A 41 4.47 -2.92 -10.66
C ARG A 41 3.11 -2.66 -11.29
N ASP A 42 2.63 -1.44 -11.14
CA ASP A 42 1.38 -0.98 -11.77
C ASP A 42 1.54 0.48 -12.17
N VAL A 43 0.61 0.99 -12.99
CA VAL A 43 0.58 2.39 -13.41
C VAL A 43 -0.83 2.90 -13.23
N ASP A 44 -0.97 4.08 -12.62
CA ASP A 44 -2.26 4.75 -12.42
C ASP A 44 -2.23 6.13 -13.04
N ASP A 45 -3.31 6.48 -13.73
CA ASP A 45 -3.46 7.73 -14.45
C ASP A 45 -3.47 8.95 -13.51
N GLN A 46 -3.76 8.74 -12.22
CA GLN A 46 -3.78 9.78 -11.19
C GLN A 46 -2.45 9.91 -10.43
N ALA A 47 -1.38 9.28 -10.91
CA ALA A 47 -0.05 9.28 -10.31
C ALA A 47 -0.02 8.76 -8.86
N ARG A 48 -0.96 7.88 -8.48
CA ARG A 48 -0.91 7.16 -7.21
C ARG A 48 0.13 6.06 -7.26
N VAL A 49 0.72 5.76 -6.11
CA VAL A 49 1.68 4.67 -5.95
C VAL A 49 0.89 3.37 -5.74
N PRO A 50 1.06 2.36 -6.61
CA PRO A 50 0.42 1.08 -6.43
C PRO A 50 1.09 0.32 -5.28
N VAL A 51 0.28 -0.17 -4.34
CA VAL A 51 0.77 -0.85 -3.14
C VAL A 51 0.07 -2.19 -2.92
N GLY A 52 0.77 -3.09 -2.25
CA GLY A 52 0.29 -4.41 -1.86
C GLY A 52 0.35 -4.57 -0.35
N VAL A 53 -0.78 -4.96 0.25
CA VAL A 53 -0.88 -5.27 1.69
C VAL A 53 -0.75 -6.77 1.90
N ARG A 54 0.03 -7.16 2.92
CA ARG A 54 0.23 -8.54 3.32
C ARG A 54 -0.51 -8.84 4.62
N GLY A 55 -1.39 -9.84 4.60
CA GLY A 55 -2.01 -10.36 5.81
C GLY A 55 -1.20 -11.51 6.44
N MET A 56 -1.77 -12.10 7.49
CA MET A 56 -1.14 -13.18 8.26
C MET A 56 -1.04 -14.49 7.45
N LYS A 57 -2.04 -14.78 6.62
CA LYS A 57 -2.10 -16.01 5.82
C LYS A 57 -1.47 -15.83 4.44
N ARG A 58 -1.10 -16.94 3.80
CA ARG A 58 -0.38 -16.92 2.52
C ARG A 58 -1.23 -16.32 1.39
N GLU A 59 -2.54 -16.53 1.44
CA GLU A 59 -3.54 -16.06 0.50
C GLU A 59 -3.96 -14.60 0.73
N GLN A 60 -3.66 -14.04 1.91
CA GLN A 60 -4.02 -12.65 2.22
C GLN A 60 -3.02 -11.70 1.54
N ARG A 61 -3.36 -11.33 0.31
CA ARG A 61 -2.69 -10.31 -0.50
C ARG A 61 -3.77 -9.40 -1.04
N ALA A 62 -3.68 -8.13 -0.72
CA ALA A 62 -4.62 -7.11 -1.18
C ALA A 62 -3.87 -6.08 -2.00
N ALA A 63 -4.51 -5.63 -3.07
CA ALA A 63 -4.03 -4.61 -3.97
C ALA A 63 -4.72 -3.29 -3.63
N GLY A 64 -3.97 -2.21 -3.53
CA GLY A 64 -4.53 -0.87 -3.35
C GLY A 64 -3.58 0.20 -3.84
N TRP A 65 -3.92 1.43 -3.49
CA TRP A 65 -3.28 2.63 -4.00
C TRP A 65 -3.02 3.60 -2.85
N VAL A 66 -1.99 4.43 -3.02
CA VAL A 66 -1.60 5.45 -2.05
C VAL A 66 -1.16 6.70 -2.77
N GLN A 67 -1.58 7.86 -2.29
CA GLN A 67 -1.01 9.13 -2.71
C GLN A 67 0.46 9.24 -2.28
N ALA A 68 1.37 9.63 -3.18
CA ALA A 68 2.80 9.72 -2.88
C ALA A 68 3.15 10.61 -1.67
N ARG A 69 2.30 11.61 -1.37
CA ARG A 69 2.44 12.49 -0.18
C ARG A 69 2.19 11.80 1.17
N ASN A 70 1.62 10.59 1.15
CA ASN A 70 1.27 9.83 2.35
C ASN A 70 2.29 8.72 2.67
N ILE A 71 3.39 8.66 1.90
CA ILE A 71 4.54 7.77 2.06
C ILE A 71 5.70 8.55 2.69
#